data_AF-A0A953IJX3-F1
#
_entry.id   AF-A0A953IJX3-F1
#
_cell.length_a   1.000
_cell.length_b   1.000
_cell.length_c   1.000
_cell.angle_alpha   90.00
_cell.angle_beta   90.00
_cell.angle_gamma   90.00
#
_symmetry.space_group_name_H-M   'P 1'
#
loop_
_entity.id
_entity.type
_entity.pdbx_description
1 polymer ?
#
loop_
_entity_poly.entity_id
_entity_poly.type
_entity_poly.pdbx_seq_one_letter_code
_entity_poly.pdbx_strand_id
1 'polypeptide(L)'
;MQESPFPPRGSGRRGALESAPSQVWQEPSLLGDDWSWTSGGVLLGSWGERFLGRNDDRHVVTLAGNRAGKSSSALIPNLRRYPGSMIVLDPKGELARACADYRRALGQRVYVLDPFDELGEESASYNPFSELGLGQPRHIAADAAQAADALIINNQRDPHWTDSGKNLSRGLLLNTMATKPQALTLRALRRQLSSTPAEFDALFRQMTESSAFDGIVANIGASYLGKQEAGGRELQSILSTVQEQTAPFDDILHVTDQSDFK
;
A
#
# COMPACT_ATOMS: atom_id res chain seq x y z
N MET A 1 -8.17 6.38 -42.24
CA MET A 1 -7.94 6.20 -40.79
C MET A 1 -6.47 5.83 -40.66
N GLN A 2 -5.62 6.81 -40.37
CA GLN A 2 -4.17 6.61 -40.29
C GLN A 2 -3.90 5.92 -38.95
N GLU A 3 -3.41 4.68 -38.99
CA GLU A 3 -2.93 3.99 -37.79
C GLU A 3 -1.74 4.76 -37.24
N SER A 4 -1.94 5.44 -36.10
CA SER A 4 -0.84 5.97 -35.31
C SER A 4 0.01 4.78 -34.86
N PRO A 5 1.32 4.74 -35.15
CA PRO A 5 2.19 3.69 -34.68
C PRO A 5 2.38 3.91 -33.18
N PHE A 6 1.51 3.31 -32.37
CA PHE A 6 1.67 3.30 -30.93
C PHE A 6 2.89 2.40 -30.63
N PRO A 7 4.04 2.92 -30.19
CA PRO A 7 5.20 2.08 -29.94
C PRO A 7 4.88 1.09 -28.79
N PRO A 8 5.48 -0.11 -28.78
CA PRO A 8 5.36 -1.03 -27.66
C PRO A 8 5.81 -0.28 -26.41
N ARG A 9 4.91 -0.17 -25.42
CA ARG A 9 5.03 0.71 -24.25
C ARG A 9 6.47 0.76 -23.70
N GLY A 10 7.23 1.79 -24.03
CA GLY A 10 8.42 2.16 -23.29
C GLY A 10 8.11 3.16 -22.17
N SER A 11 9.14 3.82 -21.66
CA SER A 11 9.10 4.76 -20.53
C SER A 11 8.07 5.89 -20.68
N GLY A 12 7.61 6.18 -21.90
CA GLY A 12 6.69 7.29 -22.18
C GLY A 12 7.33 8.68 -21.98
N ARG A 13 8.63 8.73 -21.72
CA ARG A 13 9.40 9.97 -21.55
C ARG A 13 9.82 10.49 -22.91
N ARG A 14 9.37 11.69 -23.26
CA ARG A 14 9.73 12.33 -24.52
C ARG A 14 11.25 12.50 -24.62
N GLY A 15 11.87 11.89 -25.63
CA GLY A 15 13.32 11.97 -25.86
C GLY A 15 14.16 10.93 -25.12
N ALA A 16 13.57 10.02 -24.35
CA ALA A 16 14.28 8.87 -23.82
C ALA A 16 14.57 7.86 -24.95
N LEU A 17 15.82 7.40 -25.05
CA LEU A 17 16.19 6.30 -25.94
C LEU A 17 15.56 5.00 -25.40
N GLU A 18 14.68 4.39 -26.18
CA GLU A 18 14.05 3.11 -25.85
C GLU A 18 14.66 2.02 -26.73
N SER A 19 15.40 1.10 -26.11
CA SER A 19 15.95 -0.08 -26.79
C SER A 19 15.01 -1.27 -26.62
N ALA A 20 14.77 -2.04 -27.69
CA ALA A 20 14.09 -3.32 -27.58
C ALA A 20 14.80 -4.22 -26.53
N PRO A 21 14.06 -5.00 -25.72
CA PRO A 21 14.67 -5.90 -24.77
C PRO A 21 15.54 -6.93 -25.52
N SER A 22 16.84 -6.92 -25.26
CA SER A 22 17.78 -7.92 -25.76
C SER A 22 18.09 -8.93 -24.67
N GLN A 23 18.03 -10.23 -25.00
CA GLN A 23 18.53 -11.30 -24.14
C GLN A 23 19.73 -11.93 -24.82
N VAL A 24 20.90 -11.76 -24.24
CA VAL A 24 22.15 -12.36 -24.73
C VAL A 24 22.86 -12.98 -23.53
N TRP A 25 23.22 -14.26 -23.66
CA TRP A 25 24.16 -14.89 -22.74
C TRP A 25 25.56 -14.40 -23.10
N GLN A 26 26.23 -13.73 -22.17
CA GLN A 26 27.52 -13.10 -22.44
C GLN A 26 28.45 -13.26 -21.24
N GLU A 27 29.75 -13.37 -21.51
CA GLU A 27 30.77 -13.35 -20.48
C GLU A 27 30.82 -11.96 -19.83
N PRO A 28 30.89 -11.83 -18.49
CA PRO A 28 30.96 -10.53 -17.82
C PRO A 28 32.08 -9.60 -18.30
N SER A 29 33.20 -10.16 -18.77
CA SER A 29 34.34 -9.40 -19.33
C SER A 29 34.00 -8.70 -20.65
N LEU A 30 33.00 -9.18 -21.39
CA LEU A 30 32.55 -8.62 -22.66
C LEU A 30 31.41 -7.62 -22.48
N LEU A 31 30.92 -7.42 -21.26
CA LEU A 31 29.89 -6.41 -20.98
C LEU A 31 30.48 -5.01 -21.14
N GLY A 32 29.85 -4.19 -22.00
CA GLY A 32 30.24 -2.80 -22.21
C GLY A 32 30.07 -1.95 -20.95
N ASP A 33 30.60 -0.72 -20.97
CA ASP A 33 30.58 0.21 -19.84
C ASP A 33 29.17 0.55 -19.33
N ASP A 34 28.15 0.36 -20.15
CA ASP A 34 26.73 0.51 -19.81
C ASP A 34 26.25 -0.46 -18.70
N TRP A 35 26.99 -1.53 -18.45
CA TRP A 35 26.76 -2.45 -17.34
C TRP A 35 27.52 -2.08 -16.06
N SER A 36 28.35 -1.04 -16.08
CA SER A 36 29.01 -0.57 -14.87
C SER A 36 27.98 0.03 -13.92
N TRP A 37 27.96 -0.45 -12.68
CA TRP A 37 27.05 0.09 -11.68
C TRP A 37 27.36 1.56 -11.40
N THR A 38 26.31 2.37 -11.36
CA THR A 38 26.34 3.78 -10.98
C THR A 38 25.34 4.04 -9.85
N SER A 39 25.60 5.06 -9.04
CA SER A 39 24.69 5.45 -7.95
C SER A 39 23.27 5.71 -8.50
N GLY A 40 22.25 5.19 -7.82
CA GLY A 40 20.86 5.20 -8.29
C GLY A 40 20.48 4.00 -9.16
N GLY A 41 21.44 3.20 -9.64
CA GLY A 41 21.16 1.94 -10.32
C GLY A 41 21.00 0.77 -9.35
N VAL A 42 20.35 -0.30 -9.83
CA VAL A 42 20.29 -1.60 -9.15
C VAL A 42 21.62 -2.32 -9.33
N LEU A 43 22.26 -2.68 -8.22
CA LEU A 43 23.47 -3.50 -8.21
C LEU A 43 23.09 -4.96 -8.48
N LEU A 44 23.73 -5.56 -9.48
CA LEU A 44 23.54 -6.96 -9.88
C LEU A 44 24.65 -7.87 -9.36
N GLY A 45 25.84 -7.33 -9.11
CA GLY A 45 26.98 -8.08 -8.57
C GLY A 45 28.30 -7.40 -8.86
N SER A 46 29.39 -8.18 -8.84
CA SER A 46 30.72 -7.71 -9.21
C SER A 46 31.45 -8.76 -10.04
N TRP A 47 32.28 -8.31 -10.96
CA TRP A 47 33.21 -9.12 -11.72
C TRP A 47 34.62 -8.52 -11.60
N GLY A 48 35.51 -9.21 -10.90
CA GLY A 48 36.77 -8.62 -10.45
C GLY A 48 36.51 -7.39 -9.56
N GLU A 49 37.16 -6.27 -9.86
CA GLU A 49 36.97 -4.99 -9.15
C GLU A 49 35.77 -4.18 -9.67
N ARG A 50 35.13 -4.62 -10.76
CA ARG A 50 34.04 -3.90 -11.40
C ARG A 50 32.70 -4.30 -10.81
N PHE A 51 31.96 -3.32 -10.28
CA PHE A 51 30.54 -3.52 -9.93
C PHE A 51 29.68 -3.48 -11.19
N LEU A 52 28.78 -4.46 -11.30
CA LEU A 52 27.84 -4.59 -12.40
C LEU A 52 26.45 -4.15 -11.94
N GLY A 53 25.76 -3.36 -12.76
CA GLY A 53 24.47 -2.80 -12.39
C GLY A 53 23.63 -2.38 -13.59
N ARG A 54 22.39 -2.02 -13.31
CA ARG A 54 21.47 -1.44 -14.28
C ARG A 54 20.81 -0.19 -13.71
N ASN A 55 20.94 0.92 -14.42
CA ASN A 55 20.24 2.16 -14.13
C ASN A 55 19.09 2.31 -15.14
N ASP A 56 17.94 1.77 -14.75
CA ASP A 56 16.77 1.57 -15.60
C ASP A 56 15.51 1.71 -14.72
N ASP A 57 14.40 2.15 -15.29
CA ASP A 57 13.11 2.30 -14.60
C ASP A 57 12.20 1.07 -14.72
N ARG A 58 12.65 0.03 -15.44
CA ARG A 58 11.95 -1.27 -15.51
C ARG A 58 12.03 -2.06 -14.19
N HIS A 59 11.02 -2.88 -13.95
CA HIS A 59 10.99 -3.79 -12.80
C HIS A 59 12.04 -4.90 -12.90
N VAL A 60 12.62 -5.28 -11.75
CA VAL A 60 13.62 -6.35 -11.65
C VAL A 60 13.04 -7.51 -10.84
N VAL A 61 13.25 -8.74 -11.32
CA VAL A 61 12.93 -9.97 -10.60
C VAL A 61 14.20 -10.76 -10.35
N THR A 62 14.43 -11.13 -9.09
CA THR A 62 15.54 -12.02 -8.70
C THR A 62 15.00 -13.40 -8.36
N LEU A 63 15.47 -14.43 -9.07
CA LEU A 63 15.15 -15.83 -8.80
C LEU A 63 16.29 -16.46 -8.01
N ALA A 64 16.03 -16.84 -6.76
CA ALA A 64 17.02 -17.42 -5.86
C ALA A 64 16.38 -18.47 -4.95
N GLY A 65 17.02 -19.64 -4.83
CA GLY A 65 16.59 -20.68 -3.89
C GLY A 65 16.86 -20.30 -2.43
N ASN A 66 16.33 -21.10 -1.50
CA ASN A 66 16.65 -20.96 -0.09
C ASN A 66 18.16 -21.12 0.13
N ARG A 67 18.75 -20.23 0.95
CA ARG A 67 20.19 -20.18 1.25
C ARG A 67 21.10 -19.84 0.05
N ALA A 68 20.55 -19.42 -1.09
CA ALA A 68 21.33 -18.96 -2.25
C ALA A 68 21.94 -17.54 -2.07
N GLY A 69 21.79 -16.94 -0.90
CA GLY A 69 22.37 -15.64 -0.59
C GLY A 69 21.56 -14.42 -1.06
N LYS A 70 20.28 -14.57 -1.46
CA LYS A 70 19.42 -13.44 -1.90
C LYS A 70 19.56 -12.19 -1.03
N SER A 71 19.47 -12.35 0.29
CA SER A 71 19.56 -11.23 1.23
C SER A 71 20.96 -10.63 1.26
N SER A 72 22.01 -11.45 1.32
CA SER A 72 23.40 -11.01 1.42
C SER A 72 24.01 -10.47 0.12
N SER A 73 23.61 -11.00 -1.04
CA SER A 73 24.21 -10.65 -2.34
C SER A 73 23.42 -9.63 -3.14
N ALA A 74 22.09 -9.56 -2.96
CA ALA A 74 21.24 -8.64 -3.70
C ALA A 74 20.59 -7.58 -2.79
N LEU A 75 19.86 -7.99 -1.75
CA LEU A 75 19.03 -7.05 -0.97
C LEU A 75 19.87 -6.09 -0.11
N ILE A 76 20.70 -6.60 0.79
CA ILE A 76 21.53 -5.77 1.69
C ILE A 76 22.47 -4.84 0.91
N PRO A 77 23.19 -5.30 -0.14
CA PRO A 77 24.04 -4.41 -0.92
C PRO A 77 23.29 -3.26 -1.60
N ASN A 78 22.09 -3.51 -2.14
CA ASN A 78 21.24 -2.47 -2.73
C ASN A 78 20.65 -1.55 -1.66
N LEU A 79 20.14 -2.07 -0.54
CA LEU A 79 19.60 -1.29 0.57
C LEU A 79 20.63 -0.32 1.17
N ARG A 80 21.91 -0.69 1.17
CA ARG A 80 22.98 0.19 1.65
C ARG A 80 23.49 1.18 0.60
N ARG A 81 23.26 0.96 -0.69
CA ARG A 81 23.83 1.80 -1.76
C ARG A 81 22.83 2.70 -2.45
N TYR A 82 21.55 2.31 -2.48
CA TYR A 82 20.53 3.07 -3.20
C TYR A 82 20.24 4.39 -2.47
N PRO A 83 20.49 5.56 -3.11
CA PRO A 83 20.39 6.86 -2.46
C PRO A 83 18.94 7.34 -2.28
N GLY A 84 17.99 6.78 -3.05
CA GLY A 84 16.58 7.17 -3.01
C GLY A 84 15.78 6.50 -1.89
N SER A 85 14.50 6.88 -1.81
CA SER A 85 13.52 6.29 -0.90
C SER A 85 13.22 4.84 -1.26
N MET A 86 12.95 4.00 -0.26
CA MET A 86 12.67 2.59 -0.42
C MET A 86 11.55 2.16 0.54
N ILE A 87 10.67 1.27 0.07
CA ILE A 87 9.74 0.52 0.91
C ILE A 87 10.21 -0.94 0.87
N VAL A 88 10.39 -1.54 2.04
CA VAL A 88 10.99 -2.87 2.18
C VAL A 88 10.03 -3.77 2.93
N LEU A 89 9.60 -4.85 2.29
CA LEU A 89 8.86 -5.92 2.95
C LEU A 89 9.86 -6.92 3.53
N ASP A 90 9.95 -6.95 4.86
CA ASP A 90 10.92 -7.78 5.58
C ASP A 90 10.22 -8.59 6.68
N PRO A 91 9.52 -9.70 6.33
CA PRO A 91 8.77 -10.50 7.30
C PRO A 91 9.62 -11.13 8.42
N LYS A 92 10.96 -11.10 8.32
CA LYS A 92 11.87 -11.66 9.32
C LYS A 92 12.65 -10.60 10.09
N GLY A 93 12.49 -9.32 9.72
CA GLY A 93 13.27 -8.22 10.26
C GLY A 93 14.77 -8.29 9.97
N GLU A 94 15.26 -9.18 9.09
CA GLU A 94 16.70 -9.38 8.87
C GLU A 94 17.35 -8.21 8.12
N LEU A 95 16.60 -7.59 7.21
CA LEU A 95 17.05 -6.45 6.42
C LEU A 95 17.02 -5.17 7.26
N ALA A 96 15.98 -4.99 8.07
CA ALA A 96 15.89 -3.89 9.03
C ALA A 96 17.08 -3.90 9.99
N ARG A 97 17.34 -5.03 10.68
CA ARG A 97 18.50 -5.19 11.58
C ARG A 97 19.83 -4.93 10.87
N ALA A 98 19.96 -5.35 9.61
CA ALA A 98 21.21 -5.20 8.88
C ALA A 98 21.42 -3.79 8.28
N CYS A 99 20.36 -3.04 7.98
CA CYS A 99 20.46 -1.85 7.11
C CYS A 99 19.88 -0.57 7.71
N ALA A 100 19.00 -0.62 8.71
CA ALA A 100 18.31 0.57 9.23
C ALA A 100 19.31 1.62 9.74
N ASP A 101 20.22 1.24 10.63
CA ASP A 101 21.22 2.17 11.18
C ASP A 101 22.20 2.67 10.14
N TYR A 102 22.57 1.81 9.19
CA TYR A 102 23.42 2.23 8.08
C TYR A 102 22.75 3.34 7.27
N ARG A 103 21.45 3.20 6.97
CA ARG A 103 20.69 4.23 6.25
C ARG A 103 20.47 5.48 7.09
N ARG A 104 20.25 5.37 8.40
CA ARG A 104 20.22 6.52 9.32
C ARG A 104 21.56 7.28 9.30
N ALA A 105 22.68 6.57 9.28
CA ALA A 105 24.02 7.17 9.17
C ALA A 105 24.27 7.90 7.83
N LEU A 106 23.51 7.57 6.77
CA LEU A 106 23.48 8.34 5.53
C LEU A 106 22.63 9.63 5.62
N GLY A 107 22.08 9.96 6.80
CA GLY A 107 21.20 11.10 7.01
C GLY A 107 19.77 10.89 6.52
N GLN A 108 19.38 9.64 6.24
CA GLN A 108 18.04 9.31 5.76
C GLN A 108 17.08 9.06 6.93
N ARG A 109 15.82 9.42 6.75
CA ARG A 109 14.74 9.04 7.68
C ARG A 109 14.40 7.57 7.47
N VAL A 110 14.41 6.79 8.56
CA VAL A 110 14.15 5.36 8.54
C VAL A 110 13.08 5.04 9.58
N TYR A 111 11.93 4.58 9.09
CA TYR A 111 10.81 4.11 9.88
C TYR A 111 10.69 2.60 9.71
N VAL A 112 10.52 1.88 10.82
CA VAL A 112 10.33 0.44 10.82
C VAL A 112 8.98 0.15 11.45
N LEU A 113 8.09 -0.49 10.70
CA LEU A 113 6.79 -0.95 11.17
C LEU A 113 6.94 -2.42 11.58
N ASP A 114 6.98 -2.69 12.88
CA ASP A 114 7.13 -4.00 13.48
C ASP A 114 5.86 -4.38 14.27
N PRO A 115 4.79 -4.83 13.58
CA PRO A 115 3.50 -5.13 14.19
C PRO A 115 3.52 -6.29 15.20
N PHE A 116 4.57 -7.10 15.22
CA PHE A 116 4.64 -8.32 16.02
C PHE A 116 5.84 -8.37 16.97
N ASP A 117 6.53 -7.22 17.15
CA ASP A 117 7.69 -7.08 18.04
C ASP A 117 8.81 -8.11 17.77
N GLU A 118 9.09 -8.35 16.48
CA GLU A 118 10.12 -9.29 16.03
C GLU A 118 11.54 -8.72 16.18
N LEU A 119 11.68 -7.39 16.30
CA LEU A 119 12.95 -6.68 16.35
C LEU A 119 13.41 -6.34 17.76
N GLY A 120 12.50 -6.26 18.73
CA GLY A 120 12.81 -5.83 20.10
C GLY A 120 13.24 -4.37 20.22
N GLU A 121 12.89 -3.54 19.23
CA GLU A 121 13.07 -2.09 19.22
C GLU A 121 11.70 -1.39 19.14
N GLU A 122 11.64 -0.10 19.49
CA GLU A 122 10.40 0.67 19.35
C GLU A 122 9.98 0.75 17.87
N SER A 123 8.83 0.16 17.55
CA SER A 123 8.22 0.26 16.23
C SER A 123 7.71 1.68 15.99
N ALA A 124 7.89 2.18 14.77
CA ALA A 124 7.12 3.32 14.29
C ALA A 124 5.63 2.95 14.15
N SER A 125 4.79 3.96 14.06
CA SER A 125 3.38 3.83 13.72
C SER A 125 3.05 4.51 12.39
N TYR A 126 2.11 3.93 11.65
CA TYR A 126 1.57 4.49 10.41
C TYR A 126 0.05 4.35 10.36
N ASN A 127 -0.65 5.48 10.36
CA ASN A 127 -2.09 5.54 10.12
C ASN A 127 -2.34 5.82 8.63
N PRO A 128 -2.81 4.84 7.84
CA PRO A 128 -3.02 5.02 6.40
C PRO A 128 -4.09 6.06 6.08
N PHE A 129 -4.97 6.40 7.02
CA PHE A 129 -6.00 7.40 6.80
C PHE A 129 -5.53 8.84 7.04
N SER A 130 -4.32 9.02 7.58
CA SER A 130 -3.71 10.35 7.71
C SER A 130 -3.40 10.99 6.34
N GLU A 131 -3.37 10.18 5.28
CA GLU A 131 -3.09 10.64 3.92
C GLU A 131 -4.33 11.10 3.14
N LEU A 132 -5.53 10.82 3.63
CA LEU A 132 -6.76 11.13 2.91
C LEU A 132 -6.89 12.65 2.69
N GLY A 133 -6.95 13.05 1.41
CA GLY A 133 -7.01 14.47 1.04
C GLY A 133 -5.69 15.23 1.12
N LEU A 134 -4.57 14.58 1.46
CA LEU A 134 -3.25 15.22 1.39
C LEU A 134 -2.96 15.69 -0.04
N GLY A 135 -2.56 16.96 -0.16
CA GLY A 135 -2.27 17.61 -1.44
C GLY A 135 -3.50 18.07 -2.23
N GLN A 136 -4.63 17.34 -2.21
CA GLN A 136 -5.85 17.71 -2.94
C GLN A 136 -7.13 17.31 -2.17
N PRO A 137 -7.72 18.21 -1.35
CA PRO A 137 -8.92 17.91 -0.56
C PRO A 137 -10.13 17.42 -1.36
N ARG A 138 -10.22 17.81 -2.64
CA ARG A 138 -11.25 17.34 -3.57
C ARG A 138 -11.18 15.83 -3.88
N HIS A 139 -10.06 15.16 -3.60
CA HIS A 139 -9.88 13.73 -3.88
C HIS A 139 -10.22 12.82 -2.71
N ILE A 140 -10.59 13.34 -1.53
CA ILE A 140 -10.88 12.53 -0.34
C ILE A 140 -11.85 11.37 -0.63
N ALA A 141 -12.87 11.59 -1.47
CA ALA A 141 -13.84 10.56 -1.83
C ALA A 141 -13.25 9.42 -2.68
N ALA A 142 -12.23 9.72 -3.50
CA ALA A 142 -11.48 8.75 -4.28
C ALA A 142 -10.42 8.06 -3.42
N ASP A 143 -9.70 8.81 -2.58
CA ASP A 143 -8.71 8.28 -1.65
C ASP A 143 -9.37 7.28 -0.67
N ALA A 144 -10.56 7.60 -0.15
CA ALA A 144 -11.32 6.70 0.72
C ALA A 144 -11.79 5.44 -0.01
N ALA A 145 -12.06 5.52 -1.33
CA ALA A 145 -12.40 4.35 -2.13
C ALA A 145 -11.16 3.46 -2.32
N GLN A 146 -10.02 4.05 -2.66
CA GLN A 146 -8.75 3.34 -2.80
C GLN A 146 -8.30 2.70 -1.48
N ALA A 147 -8.49 3.39 -0.35
CA ALA A 147 -8.25 2.85 0.97
C ALA A 147 -9.15 1.64 1.24
N ALA A 148 -10.46 1.74 0.97
CA ALA A 148 -11.37 0.61 1.12
C ALA A 148 -11.01 -0.58 0.22
N ASP A 149 -10.58 -0.31 -1.02
CA ASP A 149 -10.09 -1.34 -1.95
C ASP A 149 -8.82 -2.04 -1.45
N ALA A 150 -7.92 -1.32 -0.78
CA ALA A 150 -6.71 -1.89 -0.20
C ALA A 150 -6.99 -2.75 1.03
N LEU A 151 -8.05 -2.44 1.79
CA LEU A 151 -8.42 -3.15 3.02
C LEU A 151 -9.23 -4.42 2.76
N ILE A 152 -9.99 -4.47 1.66
CA ILE A 152 -10.89 -5.58 1.35
C ILE A 152 -10.47 -6.22 0.04
N ILE A 153 -9.90 -7.42 0.16
CA ILE A 153 -9.50 -8.28 -0.94
C ILE A 153 -10.74 -8.74 -1.70
N ASN A 154 -10.71 -8.56 -3.01
CA ASN A 154 -11.85 -8.91 -3.86
C ASN A 154 -12.03 -10.43 -3.97
N ASN A 155 -13.27 -10.90 -3.83
CA ASN A 155 -13.60 -12.30 -4.09
C ASN A 155 -14.12 -12.45 -5.52
N GLN A 156 -13.41 -13.20 -6.37
CA GLN A 156 -13.78 -13.38 -7.78
C GLN A 156 -15.08 -14.19 -7.97
N ARG A 157 -15.45 -15.04 -7.01
CA ARG A 157 -16.66 -15.88 -7.11
C ARG A 157 -17.90 -15.12 -6.68
N ASP A 158 -17.81 -14.39 -5.58
CA ASP A 158 -18.93 -13.64 -4.99
C ASP A 158 -18.53 -12.18 -4.74
N PRO A 159 -18.28 -11.39 -5.80
CA PRO A 159 -17.76 -10.03 -5.68
C PRO A 159 -18.74 -9.07 -5.00
N HIS A 160 -20.05 -9.37 -5.05
CA HIS A 160 -21.10 -8.55 -4.44
C HIS A 160 -20.83 -8.22 -2.97
N TRP A 161 -20.37 -9.20 -2.19
CA TRP A 161 -20.12 -9.03 -0.75
C TRP A 161 -18.89 -8.17 -0.49
N THR A 162 -17.82 -8.35 -1.27
CA THR A 162 -16.59 -7.57 -1.14
C THR A 162 -16.78 -6.15 -1.67
N ASP A 163 -17.47 -5.97 -2.80
CA ASP A 163 -17.77 -4.66 -3.39
C ASP A 163 -18.72 -3.85 -2.49
N SER A 164 -19.76 -4.49 -1.95
CA SER A 164 -20.60 -3.84 -0.94
C SER A 164 -19.77 -3.51 0.30
N GLY A 165 -18.96 -4.43 0.82
CA GLY A 165 -18.09 -4.19 1.97
C GLY A 165 -17.15 -2.99 1.79
N LYS A 166 -16.58 -2.83 0.60
CA LYS A 166 -15.77 -1.66 0.22
C LYS A 166 -16.58 -0.38 0.24
N ASN A 167 -17.80 -0.41 -0.32
CA ASN A 167 -18.68 0.75 -0.32
C ASN A 167 -19.12 1.15 1.10
N LEU A 168 -19.37 0.17 1.98
CA LEU A 168 -19.64 0.42 3.41
C LEU A 168 -18.43 1.09 4.07
N SER A 169 -17.26 0.49 3.94
CA SER A 169 -16.01 0.99 4.54
C SER A 169 -15.69 2.41 4.05
N ARG A 170 -15.84 2.68 2.75
CA ARG A 170 -15.73 4.02 2.17
C ARG A 170 -16.70 5.00 2.82
N GLY A 171 -17.97 4.63 2.98
CA GLY A 171 -18.98 5.46 3.64
C GLY A 171 -18.62 5.79 5.09
N LEU A 172 -18.13 4.81 5.85
CA LEU A 172 -17.69 4.97 7.23
C LEU A 172 -16.46 5.89 7.34
N LEU A 173 -15.47 5.70 6.47
CA LEU A 173 -14.29 6.56 6.39
C LEU A 173 -14.68 8.01 6.10
N LEU A 174 -15.53 8.25 5.09
CA LEU A 174 -15.99 9.59 4.73
C LEU A 174 -16.83 10.22 5.83
N ASN A 175 -17.76 9.47 6.42
CA ASN A 175 -18.58 9.98 7.52
C ASN A 175 -17.71 10.39 8.73
N THR A 176 -16.70 9.58 9.06
CA THR A 176 -15.76 9.89 10.15
C THR A 176 -14.88 11.09 9.79
N MET A 177 -14.40 11.18 8.55
CA MET A 177 -13.65 12.35 8.07
C MET A 177 -14.47 13.65 8.16
N ALA A 178 -15.76 13.60 7.85
CA ALA A 178 -16.65 14.76 7.93
C ALA A 178 -16.99 15.20 9.36
N THR A 179 -17.06 14.25 10.30
CA THR A 179 -17.60 14.52 11.64
C THR A 179 -16.53 14.55 12.73
N LYS A 180 -15.50 13.71 12.64
CA LYS A 180 -14.46 13.49 13.65
C LYS A 180 -13.12 13.10 12.98
N PRO A 181 -12.54 13.95 12.11
CA PRO A 181 -11.35 13.60 11.32
C PRO A 181 -10.15 13.16 12.19
N GLN A 182 -9.98 13.77 13.37
CA GLN A 182 -8.94 13.42 14.34
C GLN A 182 -9.06 12.02 14.94
N ALA A 183 -10.24 11.39 14.84
CA ALA A 183 -10.48 10.03 15.33
C ALA A 183 -10.29 8.97 14.23
N LEU A 184 -9.98 9.39 12.99
CA LEU A 184 -9.93 8.51 11.83
C LEU A 184 -8.68 7.65 11.85
N THR A 185 -8.85 6.39 12.26
CA THR A 185 -7.79 5.37 12.40
C THR A 185 -8.31 4.02 11.93
N LEU A 186 -7.42 3.07 11.67
CA LEU A 186 -7.80 1.68 11.39
C LEU A 186 -8.61 1.07 12.54
N ARG A 187 -8.24 1.34 13.80
CA ARG A 187 -9.02 0.93 14.97
C ARG A 187 -10.43 1.51 14.98
N ALA A 188 -10.58 2.79 14.67
CA ALA A 188 -11.89 3.43 14.66
C ALA A 188 -12.80 2.81 13.59
N LEU A 189 -12.29 2.57 12.38
CA LEU A 189 -13.03 1.87 11.33
C LEU A 189 -13.38 0.44 11.78
N ARG A 190 -12.42 -0.32 12.31
CA ARG A 190 -12.61 -1.69 12.81
C ARG A 190 -13.69 -1.77 13.88
N ARG A 191 -13.71 -0.83 14.83
CA ARG A 191 -14.76 -0.70 15.85
C ARG A 191 -16.12 -0.38 15.25
N GLN A 192 -16.19 0.58 14.32
CA GLN A 192 -17.44 0.92 13.64
C GLN A 192 -18.02 -0.27 12.88
N LEU A 193 -17.18 -1.04 12.20
CA LEU A 193 -17.58 -2.26 11.48
C LEU A 193 -18.11 -3.36 12.41
N SER A 194 -17.78 -3.31 13.70
CA SER A 194 -18.27 -4.24 14.74
C SER A 194 -19.39 -3.65 15.61
N SER A 195 -19.98 -2.54 15.21
CA SER A 195 -21.12 -1.94 15.90
C SER A 195 -22.33 -2.88 15.95
N THR A 196 -23.16 -2.68 16.97
CA THR A 196 -24.45 -3.37 17.08
C THR A 196 -25.43 -2.90 15.99
N PRO A 197 -26.48 -3.69 15.67
CA PRO A 197 -27.52 -3.26 14.73
C PRO A 197 -28.19 -1.93 15.10
N ALA A 198 -28.38 -1.66 16.40
CA ALA A 198 -28.98 -0.40 16.87
C ALA A 198 -28.06 0.80 16.63
N GLU A 199 -26.76 0.63 16.83
CA GLU A 199 -25.75 1.66 16.53
C GLU A 199 -25.65 1.92 15.03
N PHE A 200 -25.71 0.86 14.20
CA PHE A 200 -25.76 1.00 12.75
C PHE A 200 -27.04 1.71 12.28
N ASP A 201 -28.20 1.44 12.89
CA ASP A 201 -29.44 2.17 12.58
C ASP A 201 -29.27 3.67 12.76
N ALA A 202 -28.81 4.06 13.95
CA ALA A 202 -28.58 5.46 14.29
C ALA A 202 -27.54 6.10 13.36
N LEU A 203 -26.45 5.39 13.09
CA LEU A 203 -25.38 5.86 12.21
C LEU A 203 -25.87 6.06 10.77
N PHE A 204 -26.59 5.09 10.19
CA PHE A 204 -27.06 5.22 8.82
C PHE A 204 -28.12 6.32 8.69
N ARG A 205 -29.03 6.47 9.66
CA ARG A 205 -29.96 7.62 9.70
C ARG A 205 -29.20 8.94 9.73
N GLN A 206 -28.21 9.08 10.61
CA GLN A 206 -27.34 10.27 10.64
C GLN A 206 -26.64 10.50 9.29
N MET A 207 -26.12 9.44 8.66
CA MET A 207 -25.46 9.56 7.36
C MET A 207 -26.41 10.10 6.29
N THR A 208 -27.69 9.70 6.27
CA THR A 208 -28.68 10.20 5.27
C THR A 208 -28.90 11.70 5.30
N GLU A 209 -28.64 12.35 6.43
CA GLU A 209 -28.78 13.80 6.61
C GLU A 209 -27.51 14.58 6.20
N SER A 210 -26.42 13.88 5.86
CA SER A 210 -25.12 14.49 5.56
C SER A 210 -25.05 15.07 4.15
N SER A 211 -24.66 16.33 4.05
CA SER A 211 -24.31 16.98 2.77
C SER A 211 -22.82 16.81 2.39
N ALA A 212 -22.03 16.11 3.22
CA ALA A 212 -20.60 15.97 3.03
C ALA A 212 -20.25 15.23 1.74
N PHE A 213 -19.17 15.69 1.08
CA PHE A 213 -18.63 15.12 -0.16
C PHE A 213 -19.70 14.97 -1.25
N ASP A 214 -20.42 16.06 -1.52
CA ASP A 214 -21.49 16.13 -2.53
C ASP A 214 -22.58 15.06 -2.34
N GLY A 215 -22.91 14.77 -1.08
CA GLY A 215 -23.95 13.82 -0.71
C GLY A 215 -23.55 12.34 -0.83
N ILE A 216 -22.27 12.02 -1.10
CA ILE A 216 -21.80 10.63 -1.15
C ILE A 216 -22.10 9.89 0.17
N VAL A 217 -21.90 10.55 1.32
CA VAL A 217 -22.18 9.97 2.64
C VAL A 217 -23.67 9.64 2.78
N ALA A 218 -24.55 10.56 2.38
CA ALA A 218 -26.00 10.33 2.41
C ALA A 218 -26.45 9.19 1.51
N ASN A 219 -25.93 9.12 0.28
CA ASN A 219 -26.27 8.05 -0.66
C ASN A 219 -25.86 6.67 -0.13
N ILE A 220 -24.67 6.55 0.45
CA ILE A 220 -24.21 5.29 1.06
C ILE A 220 -25.04 4.96 2.30
N GLY A 221 -25.29 5.96 3.17
CA GLY A 221 -26.14 5.80 4.37
C GLY A 221 -27.53 5.30 4.02
N ALA A 222 -28.19 5.89 3.02
CA ALA A 222 -29.52 5.49 2.55
C ALA A 222 -29.53 4.06 2.01
N SER A 223 -28.49 3.66 1.27
CA SER A 223 -28.37 2.29 0.76
C SER A 223 -28.29 1.26 1.88
N TYR A 224 -27.47 1.52 2.91
CA TYR A 224 -27.30 0.58 4.02
C TYR A 224 -28.44 0.61 5.03
N LEU A 225 -29.07 1.77 5.26
CA LEU A 225 -30.32 1.87 6.01
C LEU A 225 -31.41 1.01 5.35
N GLY A 226 -31.56 1.12 4.03
CA GLY A 226 -32.51 0.31 3.27
C GLY A 226 -32.25 -1.20 3.41
N LYS A 227 -30.98 -1.64 3.39
CA LYS A 227 -30.63 -3.05 3.63
C LYS A 227 -30.98 -3.53 5.04
N GLN A 228 -30.85 -2.63 6.02
CA GLN A 228 -31.23 -2.93 7.40
C GLN A 228 -32.75 -3.02 7.57
N GLU A 229 -33.49 -2.05 7.05
CA GLU A 229 -34.95 -1.99 7.09
C GLU A 229 -35.60 -3.13 6.27
N ALA A 230 -34.92 -3.64 5.24
CA ALA A 230 -35.31 -4.83 4.46
C ALA A 230 -35.05 -6.17 5.18
N GLY A 231 -34.84 -6.16 6.50
CA GLY A 231 -34.67 -7.37 7.32
C GLY A 231 -33.22 -7.76 7.59
N GLY A 232 -32.24 -6.94 7.21
CA GLY A 232 -30.86 -6.97 7.71
C GLY A 232 -29.97 -8.15 7.29
N ARG A 233 -30.52 -9.21 6.66
CA ARG A 233 -29.73 -10.39 6.27
C ARG A 233 -28.60 -10.05 5.31
N GLU A 234 -28.88 -9.24 4.30
CA GLU A 234 -27.85 -8.82 3.34
C GLU A 234 -26.74 -8.01 4.02
N LEU A 235 -27.11 -7.07 4.90
CA LEU A 235 -26.16 -6.29 5.69
C LEU A 235 -25.30 -7.19 6.59
N GLN A 236 -25.89 -8.21 7.24
CA GLN A 236 -25.16 -9.17 8.06
C GLN A 236 -24.14 -9.96 7.22
N SER A 237 -24.49 -10.39 6.01
CA SER A 237 -23.56 -11.07 5.11
C SER A 237 -22.39 -10.15 4.71
N ILE A 238 -22.67 -8.88 4.39
CA ILE A 238 -21.66 -7.88 4.06
C ILE A 238 -20.73 -7.62 5.26
N LEU A 239 -21.31 -7.40 6.45
CA LEU A 239 -20.55 -7.16 7.68
C LEU A 239 -19.66 -8.34 8.03
N SER A 240 -20.15 -9.58 7.92
CA SER A 240 -19.37 -10.79 8.16
C SER A 240 -18.12 -10.83 7.27
N THR A 241 -18.27 -10.55 5.97
CA THR A 241 -17.14 -10.49 5.03
C THR A 241 -16.12 -9.42 5.41
N VAL A 242 -16.55 -8.21 5.74
CA VAL A 242 -15.62 -7.13 6.08
C VAL A 242 -14.96 -7.35 7.44
N GLN A 243 -15.71 -7.83 8.44
CA GLN A 243 -15.19 -8.13 9.77
C GLN A 243 -14.12 -9.21 9.71
N GLU A 244 -14.32 -10.27 8.92
CA GLU A 244 -13.33 -11.33 8.72
C GLU A 244 -12.03 -10.78 8.11
N GLN A 245 -12.13 -9.96 7.06
CA GLN A 245 -10.95 -9.41 6.39
C GLN A 245 -10.22 -8.33 7.18
N THR A 246 -10.91 -7.67 8.11
CA THR A 246 -10.33 -6.62 8.97
C THR A 246 -9.93 -7.14 10.36
N ALA A 247 -10.22 -8.40 10.70
CA ALA A 247 -9.87 -9.00 11.97
C ALA A 247 -8.37 -8.90 12.34
N PRO A 248 -7.41 -9.08 11.39
CA PRO A 248 -5.98 -8.96 11.71
C PRO A 248 -5.58 -7.57 12.24
N PHE A 249 -6.40 -6.53 12.04
CA PHE A 249 -6.12 -5.22 12.58
C PHE A 249 -6.23 -5.17 14.10
N ASP A 250 -6.98 -6.06 14.73
CA ASP A 250 -7.12 -6.10 16.20
C ASP A 250 -5.77 -6.36 16.90
N ASP A 251 -4.83 -7.02 16.23
CA ASP A 251 -3.51 -7.38 16.77
C ASP A 251 -2.44 -6.28 16.56
N ILE A 252 -2.63 -5.38 15.58
CA ILE A 252 -1.58 -4.44 15.12
C ILE A 252 -1.91 -2.98 15.43
N LEU A 253 -2.80 -2.73 16.38
CA LEU A 253 -3.33 -1.39 16.64
C LEU A 253 -2.25 -0.40 17.12
N HIS A 254 -1.25 -0.89 17.85
CA HIS A 254 -0.13 -0.08 18.36
C HIS A 254 0.75 0.50 17.24
N VAL A 255 0.77 -0.11 16.04
CA VAL A 255 1.49 0.41 14.88
C VAL A 255 0.60 1.14 13.87
N THR A 256 -0.72 1.27 14.12
CA THR A 256 -1.67 1.84 13.13
C THR A 256 -2.53 3.00 13.63
N ASP A 257 -2.55 3.28 14.94
CA ASP A 257 -3.43 4.32 15.51
C ASP A 257 -2.91 5.77 15.33
N GLN A 258 -1.65 5.94 14.97
CA GLN A 258 -1.00 7.23 14.74
C GLN A 258 -0.01 7.15 13.59
N SER A 259 0.49 8.28 13.12
CA SER A 259 1.49 8.34 12.04
C SER A 259 2.72 9.13 12.47
N ASP A 260 3.87 8.46 12.51
CA ASP A 260 5.18 9.09 12.73
C ASP A 260 5.79 9.66 11.44
N PHE A 261 5.15 9.35 10.31
CA PHE A 261 5.54 9.76 8.97
C PHE A 261 5.12 11.23 8.79
N LYS A 262 6.06 12.16 9.02
CA LYS A 262 5.86 13.62 8.91
C LYS A 262 6.53 14.22 7.67
#